data_AF-A0A7Y5DFN2-F1
#
_entry.id   AF-A0A7Y5DFN2-F1
#
_cell.length_a   1.000
_cell.length_b   1.000
_cell.length_c   1.000
_cell.angle_alpha   90.00
_cell.angle_beta   90.00
_cell.angle_gamma   90.00
#
_symmetry.space_group_name_H-M   'P 1'
#
loop_
_entity.id
_entity.type
_entity.pdbx_description
1 polymer ?
#
loop_
_entity_poly.entity_id
_entity_poly.type
_entity_poly.pdbx_seq_one_letter_code
_entity_poly.pdbx_strand_id
1 'polypeptide(L)'
;MNESAQFYNSECPGLGSAFLDEVERCTRAIVDYPEAGSLILGSVRRRLVLRFPYAILYTIKQNGLRVLVVMNLKRRPMYWVGRE
;
A
#
# COMPACT_ATOMS: atom_id res chain seq x y z
N MET A 1 4.15 -4.58 -7.81
CA MET A 1 5.27 -4.17 -6.92
C MET A 1 6.54 -3.99 -7.73
N ASN A 2 7.00 -5.02 -8.47
CA ASN A 2 8.16 -4.93 -9.36
C ASN A 2 8.04 -3.85 -10.44
N GLU A 3 6.91 -3.75 -11.15
CA GLU A 3 6.74 -2.72 -12.19
C GLU A 3 6.81 -1.28 -11.66
N SER A 4 6.36 -1.04 -10.42
CA SER A 4 6.43 0.28 -9.78
C SER A 4 7.85 0.61 -9.32
N ALA A 5 8.56 -0.37 -8.74
CA ALA A 5 9.96 -0.22 -8.37
C ALA A 5 10.84 0.01 -9.62
N GLN A 6 10.56 -0.68 -10.72
CA GLN A 6 11.23 -0.48 -12.01
C GLN A 6 10.93 0.89 -12.62
N PHE A 7 9.67 1.34 -12.60
CA PHE A 7 9.29 2.69 -13.06
C PHE A 7 10.05 3.78 -12.30
N TYR A 8 10.08 3.73 -10.96
CA TYR A 8 10.82 4.71 -10.17
C TYR A 8 12.33 4.63 -10.35
N ASN A 9 12.89 3.41 -10.50
CA ASN A 9 14.32 3.25 -10.74
C ASN A 9 14.74 3.71 -12.16
N SER A 10 13.82 3.65 -13.14
CA SER A 10 14.04 4.22 -14.47
C SER A 10 13.90 5.74 -14.52
N GLU A 11 13.07 6.33 -13.65
CA GLU A 11 12.93 7.79 -13.56
C GLU A 11 14.11 8.45 -12.84
N CYS A 12 14.67 7.79 -11.82
CA CYS A 12 15.91 8.21 -11.16
C CYS A 12 16.54 7.03 -10.41
N PRO A 13 17.86 6.76 -10.58
CA PRO A 13 18.55 5.71 -9.84
C PRO A 13 18.37 5.87 -8.32
N GLY A 14 17.96 4.80 -7.62
CA GLY A 14 17.79 4.78 -6.17
C GLY A 14 16.40 5.16 -5.65
N LEU A 15 15.55 5.75 -6.50
CA LEU A 15 14.17 6.10 -6.15
C LEU A 15 13.28 4.85 -5.96
N GLY A 16 13.64 3.75 -6.63
CA GLY A 16 13.04 2.43 -6.41
C GLY A 16 13.33 1.86 -5.02
N SER A 17 14.54 2.05 -4.47
CA SER A 17 14.88 1.61 -3.11
C SER A 17 14.12 2.42 -2.07
N ALA A 18 14.09 3.75 -2.21
CA ALA A 18 13.35 4.62 -1.31
C ALA A 18 11.85 4.31 -1.28
N PHE A 19 11.28 3.88 -2.41
CA PHE A 19 9.90 3.39 -2.49
C PHE A 19 9.70 2.11 -1.68
N LEU A 20 10.57 1.11 -1.84
CA LEU A 20 10.49 -0.14 -1.09
C LEU A 20 10.63 0.11 0.42
N ASP A 21 11.56 0.97 0.84
CA ASP A 21 11.75 1.33 2.25
C ASP A 21 10.51 2.02 2.84
N GLU A 22 9.82 2.86 2.05
CA GLU A 22 8.57 3.50 2.48
C GLU A 22 7.41 2.53 2.59
N VAL A 23 7.30 1.59 1.64
CA VAL A 23 6.29 0.54 1.71
C VAL A 23 6.55 -0.39 2.89
N GLU A 24 7.81 -0.75 3.16
CA GLU A 24 8.16 -1.60 4.29
C GLU A 24 7.86 -0.91 5.63
N ARG A 25 8.27 0.35 5.80
CA ARG A 25 7.93 1.15 7.00
C ARG A 25 6.42 1.25 7.20
N CYS A 26 5.66 1.49 6.13
CA CYS A 26 4.20 1.54 6.20
C CYS A 26 3.62 0.17 6.61
N THR A 27 4.17 -0.93 6.07
CA THR A 27 3.75 -2.30 6.41
C THR A 27 4.03 -2.62 7.87
N ARG A 28 5.22 -2.28 8.40
CA ARG A 28 5.52 -2.46 9.83
C ARG A 28 4.54 -1.69 10.71
N ALA A 29 4.25 -0.44 10.37
CA ALA A 29 3.26 0.35 11.10
C ALA A 29 1.82 -0.22 11.05
N ILE A 30 1.47 -0.95 9.99
CA ILE A 30 0.20 -1.70 9.90
C ILE A 30 0.24 -2.93 10.80
N VAL A 31 1.37 -3.63 10.90
CA VAL A 31 1.53 -4.78 11.81
C VAL A 31 1.45 -4.33 13.26
N ASP A 32 2.14 -3.25 13.63
CA ASP A 32 2.17 -2.75 15.00
C ASP A 32 0.82 -2.14 15.42
N TYR A 33 0.16 -1.44 14.50
CA TYR A 33 -1.08 -0.72 14.75
C TYR A 33 -2.11 -0.96 13.63
N PRO A 34 -2.67 -2.19 13.54
CA PRO A 34 -3.54 -2.58 12.45
C PRO A 34 -4.83 -1.79 12.39
N GLU A 35 -5.31 -1.30 13.54
CA GLU A 35 -6.54 -0.51 13.63
C GLU A 35 -6.36 0.98 13.32
N ALA A 36 -5.12 1.47 13.18
CA ALA A 36 -4.84 2.88 12.91
C ALA A 36 -5.12 3.29 11.45
N GLY A 37 -5.24 2.33 10.52
CA GLY A 37 -5.62 2.61 9.14
C GLY A 37 -7.12 2.95 9.03
N SER A 38 -7.44 3.98 8.23
CA SER A 38 -8.83 4.43 8.05
C SER A 38 -9.69 3.35 7.40
N LEU A 39 -10.87 3.08 7.96
CA LEU A 39 -11.85 2.19 7.35
C LEU A 39 -12.46 2.87 6.12
N ILE A 40 -12.46 2.19 4.96
CA ILE A 40 -12.95 2.77 3.70
C ILE A 40 -14.15 2.04 3.12
N LEU A 41 -14.28 0.73 3.35
CA LEU A 41 -15.41 -0.08 2.87
C LEU A 41 -15.48 -1.40 3.63
N GLY A 42 -16.59 -1.70 4.29
CA GLY A 42 -16.75 -2.95 5.05
C GLY A 42 -15.64 -3.13 6.09
N SER A 43 -14.79 -4.16 5.91
CA SER A 43 -13.62 -4.42 6.76
C SER A 43 -12.29 -3.92 6.18
N VAL A 44 -12.34 -3.26 5.02
CA VAL A 44 -11.15 -2.77 4.31
C VAL A 44 -10.65 -1.48 4.95
N ARG A 45 -9.40 -1.52 5.38
CA ARG A 45 -8.64 -0.39 5.92
C ARG A 45 -7.62 0.09 4.89
N ARG A 46 -7.35 1.39 4.92
CA ARG A 46 -6.39 2.08 4.05
C ARG A 46 -5.34 2.79 4.89
N ARG A 47 -4.08 2.61 4.51
CA ARG A 47 -2.96 3.44 5.01
C ARG A 47 -2.17 4.06 3.87
N LEU A 48 -1.90 5.36 3.95
CA LEU A 48 -1.14 6.09 2.93
C LEU A 48 0.36 5.84 3.13
N VAL A 49 1.08 5.72 2.02
CA VAL A 49 2.54 5.62 1.97
C VAL A 49 3.07 7.06 1.89
N LEU A 50 3.48 7.67 3.01
CA LEU A 50 3.58 9.14 3.13
C LEU A 50 4.42 9.85 2.06
N ARG A 51 5.50 9.23 1.56
CA ARG A 51 6.42 9.86 0.58
C ARG A 51 6.04 9.60 -0.87
N PHE A 52 5.09 8.71 -1.13
CA PHE A 52 4.74 8.29 -2.47
C PHE A 52 3.22 8.36 -2.67
N PRO A 53 2.73 8.57 -3.89
CA PRO A 53 1.29 8.57 -4.15
C PRO A 53 0.75 7.14 -4.14
N TYR A 54 0.91 6.42 -3.03
CA TYR A 54 0.54 5.03 -2.86
C TYR A 54 -0.23 4.84 -1.56
N ALA A 55 -1.06 3.80 -1.53
CA ALA A 55 -1.76 3.37 -0.33
C ALA A 55 -1.73 1.84 -0.23
N ILE A 56 -1.67 1.31 0.99
CA ILE A 56 -1.84 -0.10 1.27
C ILE A 56 -3.28 -0.30 1.75
N LEU A 57 -4.02 -1.14 1.02
CA LEU A 57 -5.34 -1.62 1.43
C LEU A 57 -5.20 -2.99 2.08
N TYR A 58 -5.79 -3.17 3.25
CA TYR A 58 -5.70 -4.42 4.01
C TYR A 58 -6.96 -4.67 4.83
N THR A 59 -7.11 -5.89 5.32
CA THR A 59 -8.17 -6.29 6.26
C THR A 59 -7.55 -6.96 7.47
N ILE A 60 -8.19 -6.78 8.63
CA ILE A 60 -7.85 -7.52 9.85
C ILE A 60 -8.72 -8.77 9.89
N LYS A 61 -8.10 -9.95 10.04
CA LYS A 61 -8.74 -11.26 10.15
C LYS A 61 -8.37 -11.88 11.50
N GLN A 62 -9.10 -12.91 11.92
CA GLN A 62 -8.86 -13.60 13.20
C GLN A 62 -7.41 -14.12 13.34
N ASN A 63 -6.80 -14.55 12.23
CA ASN A 63 -5.44 -15.11 12.21
C ASN A 63 -4.38 -14.14 11.67
N GLY A 64 -4.67 -12.83 11.63
CA GLY A 64 -3.70 -11.81 11.24
C GLY A 64 -4.18 -10.84 10.18
N LEU A 65 -3.25 -10.28 9.42
CA LEU A 65 -3.51 -9.23 8.44
C LEU A 65 -3.48 -9.78 7.02
N ARG A 66 -4.48 -9.42 6.21
CA ARG A 66 -4.48 -9.70 4.76
C ARG A 66 -4.34 -8.39 4.00
N VAL A 67 -3.19 -8.19 3.37
CA VAL A 67 -2.97 -7.10 2.41
C VAL A 67 -3.74 -7.45 1.13
N LEU A 68 -4.62 -6.54 0.71
CA LEU A 68 -5.41 -6.69 -0.51
C LEU A 68 -4.66 -6.14 -1.72
N VAL A 69 -4.13 -4.91 -1.61
CA VAL A 69 -3.43 -4.24 -2.71
C VAL A 69 -2.52 -3.12 -2.21
N VAL A 70 -1.39 -2.94 -2.90
CA VAL A 70 -0.56 -1.72 -2.83
C VAL A 70 -0.90 -0.87 -4.05
N MET A 71 -1.68 0.18 -3.82
CA MET A 71 -2.40 0.95 -4.82
C MET A 71 -1.64 2.23 -5.16
N ASN A 72 -1.43 2.50 -6.45
CA ASN A 72 -0.94 3.80 -6.92
C ASN A 72 -2.13 4.77 -7.03
N LEU A 73 -2.10 5.86 -6.28
CA LEU A 73 -3.16 6.88 -6.20
C LEU A 73 -3.25 7.78 -7.44
N LYS A 74 -2.19 7.83 -8.26
CA LYS A 74 -2.18 8.60 -9.53
C LYS A 74 -2.74 7.80 -10.71
N ARG A 75 -2.72 6.46 -10.66
CA ARG A 75 -3.44 5.63 -11.64
C ARG A 75 -4.91 5.56 -11.21
N ARG A 76 -5.81 5.88 -12.15
CA ARG A 76 -7.25 6.17 -11.93
C ARG A 76 -7.88 5.44 -10.72
N PRO A 77 -8.57 6.17 -9.83
CA PRO A 77 -9.19 5.57 -8.66
C PRO A 77 -10.32 4.60 -9.06
N MET A 78 -10.46 3.47 -8.35
CA MET A 78 -11.52 2.43 -8.44
C MET A 78 -11.31 1.20 -9.35
N TYR A 79 -10.13 0.95 -9.93
CA TYR A 79 -9.91 -0.28 -10.73
C TYR A 79 -9.90 -1.60 -9.91
N TRP A 80 -9.90 -1.51 -8.58
CA TRP A 80 -9.81 -2.66 -7.66
C TRP A 80 -11.15 -3.08 -7.06
N VAL A 81 -12.23 -2.32 -7.32
CA VAL A 81 -13.59 -2.73 -6.93
C VAL A 81 -13.96 -3.90 -7.85
N GLY A 82 -13.88 -5.13 -7.33
CA GLY A 82 -14.21 -6.36 -8.08
C GLY A 82 -13.09 -7.40 -8.21
N ARG A 83 -11.97 -7.29 -7.47
CA ARG A 83 -11.02 -8.40 -7.31
C ARG A 83 -11.21 -9.04 -5.94
N GLU A 84 -11.92 -10.17 -5.91
CA GLU A 84 -12.03 -11.08 -4.75
C GLU A 84 -10.88 -12.08 -4.68
#